data_AF-A0A923TIT4-F1
#
_entry.id   AF-A0A923TIT4-F1
#
_cell.length_a   1.000
_cell.length_b   1.000
_cell.length_c   1.000
_cell.angle_alpha   90.00
_cell.angle_beta   90.00
_cell.angle_gamma   90.00
#
_symmetry.space_group_name_H-M   'P 1'
#
loop_
_entity.id
_entity.type
_entity.pdbx_description
1 polymer ?
#
loop_
_entity_poly.entity_id
_entity_poly.type
_entity_poly.pdbx_seq_one_letter_code
_entity_poly.pdbx_strand_id
1 'polypeptide(L)'
;MTVVPLPPRGEWFGDARDSARALRASWHVEQGGAPYVVLSTWRGDACVATARLSATEAAGLVTVLARGLAAATATPARDDVQSA
;
A
#
# COMPACT_ATOMS: atom_id res chain seq x y z
N MET A 1 -3.53 -32.86 -14.27
CA MET A 1 -2.76 -31.81 -13.57
C MET A 1 -3.72 -30.70 -13.20
N THR A 2 -4.03 -30.55 -11.91
CA THR A 2 -5.00 -29.55 -11.46
C THR A 2 -4.22 -28.33 -10.98
N VAL A 3 -4.27 -27.24 -11.73
CA VAL A 3 -3.73 -25.94 -11.28
C VAL A 3 -4.78 -25.31 -10.38
N VAL A 4 -4.44 -25.14 -9.09
CA VAL A 4 -5.25 -24.33 -8.17
C VAL A 4 -4.79 -22.89 -8.33
N PRO A 5 -5.65 -21.95 -8.79
CA PRO A 5 -5.27 -20.54 -8.84
C PRO A 5 -4.98 -20.08 -7.41
N LEU A 6 -3.78 -19.50 -7.21
CA LEU A 6 -3.44 -18.89 -5.94
C LEU A 6 -4.48 -17.79 -5.65
N PRO A 7 -5.16 -17.81 -4.49
CA PRO A 7 -6.10 -16.74 -4.18
C PRO A 7 -5.36 -15.40 -4.31
N PRO A 8 -5.94 -14.39 -4.98
CA PRO A 8 -5.28 -13.11 -5.17
C PRO A 8 -5.27 -12.40 -3.82
N ARG A 9 -4.30 -12.72 -2.97
CA ARG A 9 -4.12 -12.06 -1.68
C ARG A 9 -3.27 -10.80 -1.82
N GLY A 10 -3.02 -10.36 -3.04
CA GLY A 10 -2.22 -9.17 -3.27
C GLY A 10 -2.70 -8.30 -4.40
N GLU A 11 -2.47 -7.01 -4.20
CA GLU A 11 -2.86 -5.92 -5.06
C GLU A 11 -1.62 -5.20 -5.57
N TRP A 12 -1.70 -4.72 -6.82
CA TRP A 12 -0.63 -4.00 -7.49
C TRP A 12 -0.96 -2.51 -7.55
N PHE A 13 0.04 -1.68 -7.29
CA PHE A 13 -0.01 -0.23 -7.34
C PHE A 13 1.09 0.26 -8.28
N GLY A 14 0.75 1.03 -9.30
CA GLY A 14 1.73 1.60 -10.23
C GLY A 14 2.55 2.72 -9.58
N ASP A 15 3.79 2.89 -10.04
CA ASP A 15 4.59 4.08 -9.71
C ASP A 15 4.23 5.22 -10.69
N ALA A 16 3.83 6.37 -10.14
CA ALA A 16 3.46 7.53 -10.95
C ALA A 16 4.64 8.13 -11.74
N ARG A 17 5.88 7.82 -11.37
CA ARG A 17 7.10 8.35 -12.02
C ARG A 17 7.68 7.43 -13.08
N ASP A 18 7.45 6.13 -12.99
CA ASP A 18 8.03 5.12 -13.87
C ASP A 18 7.04 3.96 -14.07
N SER A 19 6.50 3.84 -15.28
CA SER A 19 5.54 2.76 -15.61
C SER A 19 6.15 1.36 -15.54
N ALA A 20 7.48 1.23 -15.55
CA ALA A 20 8.15 -0.05 -15.36
C ALA A 20 8.26 -0.43 -13.88
N ARG A 21 7.89 0.45 -12.95
CA ARG A 21 7.96 0.21 -11.50
C ARG A 21 6.57 0.06 -10.89
N ALA A 22 6.43 -0.91 -10.00
CA ALA A 22 5.19 -1.16 -9.29
C ALA A 22 5.46 -1.62 -7.85
N LEU A 23 4.50 -1.36 -6.97
CA LEU A 23 4.43 -1.93 -5.63
C LEU A 23 3.37 -3.03 -5.63
N ARG A 24 3.66 -4.16 -4.99
CA ARG A 24 2.68 -5.20 -4.71
C ARG A 24 2.56 -5.41 -3.21
N ALA A 25 1.35 -5.30 -2.67
CA ALA A 25 1.05 -5.71 -1.31
C ALA A 25 0.44 -7.10 -1.33
N SER A 26 0.92 -8.06 -0.53
CA SER A 26 0.36 -9.42 -0.47
C SER A 26 0.22 -9.91 0.97
N TRP A 27 -0.97 -10.39 1.35
CA TRP A 27 -1.26 -10.88 2.70
C TRP A 27 -1.00 -12.37 2.86
N HIS A 28 -0.40 -12.71 3.99
CA HIS A 28 -0.11 -14.08 4.38
C HIS A 28 -0.65 -14.32 5.79
N VAL A 29 -1.37 -15.43 5.93
CA VAL A 29 -1.84 -15.94 7.21
C VAL A 29 -1.18 -17.30 7.40
N GLU A 30 -0.29 -17.39 8.37
CA GLU A 30 0.39 -18.64 8.72
C GLU A 30 -0.51 -19.42 9.70
N GLN A 31 -0.60 -20.74 9.55
CA GLN A 31 -1.42 -21.57 10.43
C GLN A 31 -0.88 -21.46 11.86
N GLY A 32 -1.69 -20.93 12.79
CA GLY A 32 -1.29 -20.68 14.18
C GLY A 32 -0.37 -19.46 14.37
N GLY A 33 -0.06 -18.70 13.31
CA GLY A 33 0.78 -17.51 13.37
C GLY A 33 -0.01 -16.20 13.21
N ALA A 34 0.62 -15.09 13.58
CA ALA A 34 0.05 -13.76 13.35
C ALA A 34 0.05 -13.39 11.85
N PRO A 35 -0.99 -12.73 11.33
CA PRO A 35 -1.03 -12.30 9.94
C PRO A 35 0.03 -11.23 9.65
N TYR A 36 0.55 -11.24 8.42
CA TYR A 36 1.52 -10.26 7.95
C TYR A 36 1.28 -9.92 6.49
N VAL A 37 1.72 -8.72 6.09
CA VAL A 37 1.71 -8.27 4.71
C VAL A 37 3.14 -8.17 4.19
N VAL A 38 3.34 -8.59 2.95
CA VAL A 38 4.58 -8.43 2.21
C VAL A 38 4.39 -7.30 1.22
N LEU A 39 5.19 -6.25 1.36
CA LEU A 39 5.29 -5.14 0.42
C LEU A 39 6.51 -5.38 -0.45
N SER A 40 6.30 -5.58 -1.75
CA SER A 40 7.38 -5.87 -2.71
C SER A 40 7.41 -4.82 -3.80
N THR A 41 8.60 -4.31 -4.10
CA THR A 41 8.84 -3.40 -5.21
C THR A 41 9.33 -4.20 -6.40
N TRP A 42 8.72 -3.96 -7.55
CA TRP A 42 9.03 -4.64 -8.80
C TRP A 42 9.50 -3.65 -9.85
N ARG A 43 10.39 -4.11 -10.72
CA ARG A 43 10.81 -3.42 -11.93
C ARG A 43 10.70 -4.39 -13.11
N GLY A 44 9.77 -4.13 -14.03
CA GLY A 44 9.38 -5.11 -15.03
C GLY A 44 8.84 -6.38 -14.35
N ASP A 45 9.47 -7.50 -14.62
CA ASP A 45 9.17 -8.82 -14.05
C ASP A 45 10.05 -9.20 -12.84
N ALA A 46 10.98 -8.33 -12.44
CA ALA A 46 11.92 -8.59 -11.35
C ALA A 46 11.47 -7.93 -10.04
N CYS A 47 11.42 -8.70 -8.95
CA CYS A 47 11.30 -8.16 -7.60
C CYS A 47 12.66 -7.62 -7.14
N VAL A 48 12.72 -6.32 -6.86
CA VAL A 48 13.98 -5.62 -6.53
C VAL A 48 14.10 -5.26 -5.04
N ALA A 49 13.01 -5.27 -4.29
CA ALA A 49 13.02 -5.07 -2.85
C ALA A 49 11.77 -5.67 -2.19
N THR A 50 11.90 -6.13 -0.95
CA THR A 50 10.78 -6.68 -0.17
C THR A 50 10.88 -6.24 1.28
N ALA A 51 9.74 -5.88 1.88
CA ALA A 51 9.58 -5.66 3.31
C ALA A 51 8.39 -6.48 3.83
N ARG A 52 8.54 -7.08 5.01
CA ARG A 52 7.47 -7.81 5.71
C ARG A 52 7.03 -6.98 6.90
N LEU A 53 5.73 -6.69 6.97
CA LEU A 53 5.13 -5.96 8.07
C LEU A 53 4.15 -6.86 8.83
N SER A 54 4.21 -6.82 10.15
CA SER A 54 3.13 -7.34 11.00
C SER A 54 1.82 -6.59 10.74
N ALA A 55 0.69 -7.15 11.17
CA ALA A 55 -0.59 -6.45 11.07
C ALA A 55 -0.60 -5.08 11.77
N THR A 56 0.10 -4.95 12.90
CA THR A 56 0.23 -3.68 13.65
C THR A 56 1.00 -2.64 12.84
N GLU A 57 2.14 -3.01 12.26
CA GLU A 57 2.93 -2.10 11.42
C GLU A 57 2.17 -1.71 10.14
N ALA A 58 1.44 -2.66 9.54
CA ALA A 58 0.57 -2.39 8.40
C ALA A 58 -0.53 -1.38 8.75
N ALA A 59 -1.16 -1.48 9.92
CA ALA A 59 -2.13 -0.50 10.39
C ALA A 59 -1.50 0.89 10.60
N GLY A 60 -0.26 0.94 11.09
CA GLY A 60 0.54 2.17 11.17
C GLY A 60 0.76 2.80 9.80
N LEU A 61 1.16 2.00 8.80
CA LEU A 61 1.32 2.47 7.42
C LEU A 61 0.01 3.03 6.84
N VAL A 62 -1.11 2.32 7.03
CA VAL A 62 -2.43 2.79 6.58
C VAL A 62 -2.78 4.14 7.21
N THR A 63 -2.48 4.32 8.50
CA THR A 63 -2.72 5.58 9.20
C THR A 63 -1.90 6.73 8.60
N VAL A 64 -0.63 6.49 8.25
CA VAL A 64 0.22 7.48 7.59
C VAL A 64 -0.36 7.86 6.22
N LEU A 65 -0.77 6.88 5.42
CA LEU A 65 -1.35 7.12 4.10
C LEU A 65 -2.66 7.91 4.18
N ALA A 66 -3.56 7.54 5.09
CA ALA A 66 -4.83 8.23 5.30
C ALA A 66 -4.64 9.69 5.71
N ARG A 67 -3.69 9.96 6.62
CA ARG A 67 -3.34 11.34 7.04
C ARG A 67 -2.77 12.16 5.88
N GLY A 68 -1.86 11.58 5.11
CA GLY A 68 -1.28 12.24 3.93
C GLY A 68 -2.35 12.58 2.90
N LEU A 69 -3.27 11.66 2.63
CA LEU A 69 -4.39 11.89 1.72
C LEU A 69 -5.31 13.02 2.22
N ALA A 70 -5.72 12.98 3.49
CA ALA A 70 -6.56 14.02 4.08
C ALA A 70 -5.92 15.41 3.96
N ALA A 71 -4.62 15.54 4.23
CA ALA A 71 -3.89 16.78 4.08
C ALA A 71 -3.80 17.24 2.61
N ALA A 72 -3.59 16.32 1.66
CA ALA A 72 -3.50 16.65 0.25
C ALA A 72 -4.84 17.09 -0.38
N THR A 73 -5.97 16.58 0.14
CA THR A 73 -7.31 16.92 -0.34
C THR A 73 -7.99 18.04 0.44
N ALA A 74 -7.38 18.51 1.53
CA ALA A 74 -7.88 19.65 2.26
C ALA A 74 -7.76 20.89 1.38
N THR A 75 -8.87 21.32 0.76
CA THR A 75 -8.97 22.64 0.15
C THR A 75 -8.64 23.66 1.25
N PRO A 76 -7.69 24.60 1.04
CA PRO A 76 -7.51 25.67 2.01
C PRO A 76 -8.85 26.40 2.12
N ALA A 77 -9.39 26.47 3.34
CA ALA A 77 -10.55 27.30 3.60
C ALA A 77 -10.21 28.71 3.09
N ARG A 78 -11.11 29.30 2.29
CA ARG A 78 -10.95 30.69 1.87
C ARG A 78 -10.96 31.56 3.12
N ASP A 79 -9.79 31.98 3.57
CA ASP A 79 -9.60 33.00 4.61
C ASP A 79 -9.96 34.41 4.06
N ASP A 80 -11.15 34.56 3.44
CA ASP A 80 -11.58 35.81 2.77
C ASP A 80 -12.92 36.37 3.30
N VAL A 81 -13.43 35.90 4.45
CA VAL A 81 -14.62 36.51 5.07
C VAL A 81 -14.49 36.54 6.59
N GLN A 82 -13.67 37.45 7.14
CA GLN A 82 -13.96 38.12 8.43
C GLN A 82 -13.01 39.31 8.66
N SER A 83 -13.04 40.32 7.78
CA SER A 83 -12.55 41.68 8.07
C SER A 83 -13.21 42.67 7.12
N ALA A 84 -14.50 42.92 7.34
CA ALA A 84 -15.22 44.09 6.84
C ALA A 84 -16.42 44.34 7.77
#